data_AF-A0A6J4Q600-F1
#
_entry.id   AF-A0A6J4Q600-F1
#
_cell.length_a   1.000
_cell.length_b   1.000
_cell.length_c   1.000
_cell.angle_alpha   90.00
_cell.angle_beta   90.00
_cell.angle_gamma   90.00
#
_symmetry.space_group_name_H-M   'P 1'
#
loop_
_entity.id
_entity.type
_entity.pdbx_description
1 polymer ?
#
loop_
_entity_poly.entity_id
_entity_poly.type
_entity_poly.pdbx_seq_one_letter_code
_entity_poly.pdbx_strand_id
1 'polypeptide(L)'
;MIGFKVPPERLEEVENTYLTSFVPEMEKHRGFAFVLVFRNAETNETFEVSIWEDDDALRESAKEGGVVEWKTNKLESITGDATVIENYELRLIT
;
A
#
# COMPACT_ATOMS: atom_id res chain seq x y z
N MET A 1 -0.24 -1.90 6.73
CA MET A 1 -1.53 -2.15 6.03
C MET A 1 -2.12 -0.81 5.67
N ILE A 2 -2.60 -0.67 4.43
CA ILE A 2 -3.35 0.52 4.00
C ILE A 2 -4.69 0.06 3.44
N GLY A 3 -5.78 0.49 4.05
CA GLY A 3 -7.15 0.25 3.58
C GLY A 3 -7.71 1.48 2.89
N PHE A 4 -8.41 1.30 1.76
CA PHE A 4 -9.02 2.38 0.99
C PHE A 4 -10.16 1.86 0.14
N LYS A 5 -11.03 2.77 -0.31
CA LYS A 5 -12.11 2.45 -1.23
C LYS A 5 -11.72 2.88 -2.64
N VAL A 6 -11.99 2.03 -3.62
CA VAL A 6 -11.68 2.32 -5.02
C VAL A 6 -12.99 2.48 -5.79
N PRO A 7 -13.25 3.67 -6.37
CA PRO A 7 -14.35 3.81 -7.33
C PRO A 7 -14.17 2.85 -8.51
N PRO A 8 -15.20 2.13 -8.98
CA PRO A 8 -15.08 1.15 -10.06
C PRO A 8 -14.39 1.70 -11.32
N GLU A 9 -14.64 2.95 -11.65
CA GLU A 9 -14.07 3.66 -12.81
C GLU A 9 -12.59 4.03 -12.65
N ARG A 10 -12.04 3.96 -11.43
CA ARG A 10 -10.63 4.22 -11.11
C ARG A 10 -9.82 2.95 -10.88
N LEU A 11 -10.47 1.79 -10.92
CA LEU A 11 -9.83 0.51 -10.61
C LEU A 11 -8.62 0.23 -11.50
N GLU A 12 -8.78 0.36 -12.81
CA GLU A 12 -7.69 0.13 -13.76
C GLU A 12 -6.52 1.09 -13.53
N GLU A 13 -6.81 2.34 -13.16
CA GLU A 13 -5.80 3.34 -12.83
C GLU A 13 -5.01 2.97 -11.57
N VAL A 14 -5.69 2.50 -10.52
CA VAL A 14 -5.05 2.03 -9.29
C VAL A 14 -4.18 0.80 -9.57
N GLU A 15 -4.72 -0.23 -10.24
CA GLU A 15 -4.00 -1.46 -10.58
C GLU A 15 -2.74 -1.16 -11.43
N ASN A 16 -2.88 -0.32 -12.45
CA ASN A 16 -1.75 0.11 -13.26
C ASN A 16 -0.73 0.91 -12.45
N THR A 17 -1.18 1.74 -11.50
CA THR A 17 -0.27 2.52 -10.64
C THR A 17 0.57 1.61 -9.74
N TYR A 18 -0.01 0.51 -9.22
CA TYR A 18 0.75 -0.48 -8.46
C TYR A 18 1.91 -1.06 -9.28
N LEU A 19 1.63 -1.48 -10.51
CA LEU A 19 2.60 -2.15 -11.38
C LEU A 19 3.66 -1.19 -11.94
N THR A 20 3.25 0.03 -12.31
CA THR A 20 4.12 0.96 -13.03
C THR A 20 4.85 1.95 -12.13
N SER A 21 4.36 2.16 -10.90
CA SER A 21 4.87 3.20 -10.02
C SER A 21 5.13 2.72 -8.60
N PHE A 22 4.15 2.10 -7.92
CA PHE A 22 4.31 1.78 -6.50
C PHE A 22 5.32 0.67 -6.25
N VAL A 23 5.18 -0.49 -6.90
CA VAL A 23 6.11 -1.62 -6.69
C VAL A 23 7.54 -1.22 -7.08
N PRO A 24 7.81 -0.62 -8.26
CA PRO A 24 9.16 -0.22 -8.62
C PRO A 24 9.79 0.82 -7.68
N GLU A 25 8.98 1.71 -7.09
CA GLU A 25 9.50 2.67 -6.11
C GLU A 25 9.81 1.96 -4.79
N MET A 26 8.89 1.14 -4.29
CA MET A 26 9.04 0.40 -3.03
C MET A 26 10.23 -0.55 -3.05
N GLU A 27 10.53 -1.19 -4.18
CA GLU A 27 11.70 -2.06 -4.37
C GLU A 27 13.05 -1.35 -4.15
N LYS A 28 13.10 -0.02 -4.23
CA LYS A 28 14.32 0.77 -3.94
C LYS A 28 14.60 0.88 -2.45
N HIS A 29 13.60 0.62 -1.60
CA HIS A 29 13.73 0.77 -0.16
C HIS A 29 14.27 -0.51 0.46
N ARG A 30 15.31 -0.34 1.30
CA ARG A 30 15.91 -1.45 2.05
C ARG A 30 14.84 -2.17 2.87
N GLY A 31 14.87 -3.50 2.84
CA GLY A 31 13.98 -4.35 3.61
C GLY A 31 12.58 -4.51 3.01
N PHE A 32 12.22 -3.85 1.90
CA PHE A 32 10.98 -4.18 1.20
C PHE A 32 11.05 -5.59 0.62
N ALA A 33 10.04 -6.43 0.91
CA ALA A 33 9.96 -7.78 0.39
C ALA A 33 8.97 -7.87 -0.78
N PHE A 34 7.71 -7.53 -0.51
CA PHE A 34 6.64 -7.51 -1.50
C PHE A 34 5.39 -6.80 -0.95
N VAL A 35 4.43 -6.53 -1.83
CA VAL A 35 3.11 -6.01 -1.47
C VAL A 35 2.04 -6.98 -1.96
N LEU A 36 1.04 -7.21 -1.12
CA LEU A 36 -0.17 -7.94 -1.48
C LEU A 36 -1.32 -6.94 -1.52
N VAL A 37 -2.11 -6.96 -2.59
CA VAL A 37 -3.30 -6.14 -2.75
C VAL A 37 -4.50 -7.05 -2.80
N PHE A 38 -5.45 -6.80 -1.89
CA PHE A 38 -6.68 -7.56 -1.75
C PHE A 38 -7.86 -6.65 -2.04
N ARG A 39 -8.85 -7.16 -2.78
CA ARG A 39 -10.07 -6.43 -3.11
C ARG A 39 -11.28 -7.26 -2.74
N ASN A 40 -12.24 -6.63 -2.08
CA ASN A 40 -13.60 -7.11 -2.00
C ASN A 40 -14.37 -6.62 -3.23
N ALA A 41 -14.73 -7.54 -4.14
CA ALA A 41 -15.44 -7.19 -5.37
C ALA A 41 -16.88 -6.71 -5.14
N GLU A 42 -17.49 -7.02 -3.99
CA GLU A 42 -18.86 -6.61 -3.67
C GLU A 42 -18.91 -5.16 -3.14
N THR A 43 -17.93 -4.78 -2.30
CA THR A 43 -17.90 -3.47 -1.63
C THR A 43 -16.94 -2.47 -2.28
N ASN A 44 -16.06 -2.95 -3.17
CA ASN A 44 -14.89 -2.23 -3.70
C ASN A 44 -13.94 -1.70 -2.63
N GLU A 45 -14.01 -2.26 -1.42
CA GLU A 45 -12.99 -2.05 -0.40
C GLU A 45 -11.74 -2.79 -0.82
N THR A 46 -10.63 -2.06 -0.81
CA THR A 46 -9.31 -2.57 -1.14
C THR A 46 -8.42 -2.38 0.07
N PHE A 47 -7.61 -3.38 0.38
CA PHE A 47 -6.53 -3.20 1.34
C PHE A 47 -5.25 -3.77 0.78
N GLU A 48 -4.16 -3.10 1.08
CA GLU A 48 -2.82 -3.58 0.79
C GLU A 48 -2.05 -3.90 2.07
N VAL A 49 -1.21 -4.90 1.96
CA VAL A 49 -0.25 -5.28 2.98
C VAL A 49 1.13 -5.26 2.35
N SER A 50 1.94 -4.28 2.74
CA SER A 50 3.37 -4.26 2.43
C SER A 50 4.13 -5.05 3.49
N ILE A 51 5.00 -5.96 3.05
CA ILE A 51 5.82 -6.80 3.91
C ILE A 51 7.25 -6.26 3.88
N TRP A 52 7.81 -6.12 5.07
CA TRP A 52 9.15 -5.60 5.31
C TRP A 52 9.95 -6.60 6.14
N GLU A 53 11.27 -6.61 5.94
CA GLU A 53 12.21 -7.51 6.60
C GLU A 53 12.22 -7.34 8.11
N ASP A 54 12.19 -6.10 8.59
CA ASP A 54 12.21 -5.74 10.00
C ASP A 54 11.44 -4.43 10.29
N ASP A 55 11.24 -4.15 11.58
CA ASP A 55 10.53 -2.97 12.06
C ASP A 55 11.29 -1.66 11.75
N ASP A 56 12.62 -1.70 11.68
CA ASP A 56 13.43 -0.52 11.37
C ASP A 56 13.25 -0.09 9.91
N ALA A 57 13.22 -1.05 8.98
CA ALA A 57 12.91 -0.83 7.56
C ALA A 57 11.48 -0.27 7.37
N LEU A 58 10.51 -0.83 8.10
CA LEU A 58 9.13 -0.32 8.10
C LEU A 58 9.08 1.12 8.60
N ARG A 59 9.73 1.43 9.72
CA ARG A 59 9.77 2.78 10.29
C ARG A 59 10.44 3.78 9.34
N GLU A 60 11.53 3.41 8.69
CA GLU A 60 12.18 4.26 7.68
C GLU A 60 11.23 4.57 6.52
N SER A 61 10.48 3.57 6.05
CA SER A 61 9.51 3.74 4.97
C SER A 61 8.34 4.67 5.33
N ALA A 62 8.03 4.78 6.62
CA ALA A 62 6.90 5.51 7.19
C ALA A 62 7.27 6.89 7.75
N LYS A 63 8.54 7.32 7.64
CA LYS A 63 8.94 8.69 7.99
C LYS A 63 8.19 9.71 7.12
N GLU A 64 8.13 10.95 7.61
CA GLU A 64 7.63 12.09 6.83
C GLU A 64 8.40 12.22 5.50
N GLY A 65 7.67 12.34 4.40
CA GLY A 65 8.20 12.30 3.04
C GLY A 65 8.61 10.90 2.54
N GLY A 66 8.37 9.85 3.34
CA GLY A 66 8.68 8.47 3.02
C GLY A 66 7.72 7.85 2.00
N VAL A 67 8.05 6.63 1.56
CA VAL A 67 7.30 5.93 0.50
C VAL A 67 5.87 5.60 0.91
N VAL A 68 5.60 5.40 2.21
CA VAL A 68 4.23 5.16 2.71
C VAL A 68 3.37 6.41 2.56
N GLU A 69 3.89 7.58 2.93
CA GLU A 69 3.17 8.86 2.78
C GLU A 69 3.00 9.22 1.30
N TRP A 70 4.06 9.10 0.49
CA TRP A 70 4.00 9.34 -0.95
C TRP A 70 2.93 8.47 -1.63
N LYS A 71 2.91 7.17 -1.31
CA LYS A 71 1.93 6.23 -1.88
C LYS A 71 0.52 6.57 -1.42
N THR A 72 0.33 6.89 -0.15
CA THR A 72 -0.96 7.31 0.42
C THR A 72 -1.49 8.52 -0.33
N ASN A 73 -0.70 9.58 -0.45
CA ASN A 73 -1.10 10.80 -1.16
C ASN A 73 -1.49 10.52 -2.62
N LYS A 74 -0.78 9.59 -3.28
CA LYS A 74 -1.09 9.20 -4.67
C LYS A 74 -2.37 8.36 -4.76
N LEU A 75 -2.61 7.45 -3.81
CA LEU A 75 -3.86 6.68 -3.73
C LEU A 75 -5.06 7.60 -3.48
N GLU A 76 -4.95 8.55 -2.55
CA GLU A 76 -6.01 9.52 -2.24
C GLU A 76 -6.29 10.44 -3.45
N SER A 77 -5.25 10.82 -4.20
CA SER A 77 -5.40 11.58 -5.46
C SER A 77 -6.18 10.81 -6.55
N ILE A 78 -5.99 9.50 -6.64
CA ILE A 78 -6.68 8.65 -7.62
C ILE A 78 -8.11 8.33 -7.18
N THR A 79 -8.28 7.99 -5.90
CA THR A 79 -9.55 7.46 -5.35
C THR A 79 -10.50 8.56 -4.89
N GLY A 80 -9.98 9.72 -4.48
CA GLY A 80 -10.75 10.80 -3.87
C GLY A 80 -11.21 10.52 -2.44
N ASP A 81 -10.85 9.35 -1.88
CA ASP A 81 -11.21 8.90 -0.54
C ASP A 81 -9.97 8.83 0.35
N ALA A 82 -10.15 9.10 1.65
CA ALA A 82 -9.07 8.97 2.62
C ALA A 82 -8.66 7.51 2.80
N THR A 83 -7.35 7.30 2.93
CA THR A 83 -6.79 5.98 3.25
C THR A 83 -6.71 5.79 4.78
N VAL A 84 -6.80 4.54 5.22
CA VAL A 84 -6.61 4.13 6.62
C VAL A 84 -5.30 3.36 6.71
N ILE A 85 -4.36 3.82 7.54
CA ILE A 85 -3.05 3.18 7.70
C ILE A 85 -2.95 2.53 9.08
N GLU A 86 -2.61 1.25 9.12
CA GLU A 86 -2.41 0.48 10.35
C GLU A 86 -1.18 -0.43 10.21
N ASN A 87 -0.38 -0.56 11.28
CA ASN A 87 0.81 -1.41 11.29
C ASN A 87 0.57 -2.66 12.14
N TYR A 88 1.03 -3.81 11.65
CA TYR A 88 0.84 -5.10 12.30
C TYR A 88 2.15 -5.90 12.29
N GLU A 89 2.34 -6.74 13.31
CA GLU A 89 3.38 -7.75 13.33
C GLU A 89 2.85 -9.03 12.67
N LEU A 90 3.51 -9.47 11.59
CA LEU A 90 3.17 -10.74 10.95
C LEU A 90 3.73 -11.90 11.77
N ARG A 91 2.85 -12.81 12.21
CA ARG A 91 3.25 -14.08 12.84
C ARG A 91 2.74 -15.25 12.01
N LEU A 92 3.68 -16.06 11.50
CA LEU A 92 3.34 -17.33 10.88
C LEU A 92 3.04 -18.35 11.98
N ILE A 93 1.78 -18.78 12.06
CA ILE A 93 1.37 -19.91 12.90
C ILE A 93 1.39 -21.15 12.00
N THR A 94 2.38 -22.02 12.22
CA THR A 94 2.53 -23.30 11.52
C THR A 94 2.38 -24.47 12.48
#